data_AF-A0A623P0L9-F1
#
_entry.id   AF-A0A623P0L9-F1
#
_cell.length_a   1.000
_cell.length_b   1.000
_cell.length_c   1.000
_cell.angle_alpha   90.00
_cell.angle_beta   90.00
_cell.angle_gamma   90.00
#
_symmetry.space_group_name_H-M   'P 1'
#
loop_
_entity.id
_entity.type
_entity.pdbx_description
1 polymer ?
#
loop_
_entity_poly.entity_id
_entity_poly.type
_entity_poly.pdbx_seq_one_letter_code
_entity_poly.pdbx_strand_id
1 'polypeptide(L)' 'MTAGYLNNQQGATRDLQQELLNVLGGAHIQPDPKKTDQLLTALRALLLSRKNPFGDIKLDG' A
#
# COMPACT_ATOMS: atom_id res chain seq x y z
N MET A 1 -25.25 6.84 -15.06
CA MET A 1 -23.97 7.19 -14.40
C MET A 1 -23.73 8.67 -14.62
N THR A 2 -23.44 9.46 -13.58
CA THR A 2 -23.29 10.94 -13.69
C THR A 2 -21.82 11.36 -13.69
N ALA A 3 -21.52 12.59 -14.15
CA ALA A 3 -20.18 13.14 -14.10
C ALA A 3 -19.62 13.21 -12.66
N GLY A 4 -20.46 13.58 -11.69
CA GLY A 4 -20.08 13.58 -10.27
C GLY A 4 -19.75 12.19 -9.73
N TYR A 5 -20.53 11.17 -10.13
CA TYR A 5 -20.23 9.79 -9.76
C TYR A 5 -18.86 9.34 -10.31
N LEU A 6 -18.58 9.61 -11.59
CA LEU A 6 -17.29 9.26 -12.21
C LEU A 6 -16.11 9.98 -11.55
N ASN A 7 -16.28 11.26 -11.20
CA ASN A 7 -15.25 12.03 -10.51
C ASN A 7 -14.92 11.45 -9.13
N ASN A 8 -15.96 11.13 -8.34
CA ASN A 8 -15.77 10.55 -7.01
C ASN A 8 -15.09 9.17 -7.08
N GLN A 9 -15.46 8.33 -8.05
CA GLN A 9 -14.83 7.04 -8.26
C GLN A 9 -13.35 7.16 -8.68
N GLN A 10 -13.04 8.13 -9.55
CA GLN A 10 -11.65 8.43 -9.93
C GLN A 10 -10.83 8.95 -8.73
N GLY A 11 -11.43 9.79 -7.89
CA GLY A 11 -10.81 10.27 -6.64
C GLY A 11 -10.46 9.11 -5.72
N ALA A 12 -11.45 8.28 -5.38
CA ALA A 12 -11.25 7.11 -4.52
C ALA A 12 -10.20 6.14 -5.10
N THR A 13 -10.18 5.93 -6.41
CA THR A 13 -9.17 5.08 -7.06
C THR A 13 -7.76 5.65 -6.87
N ARG A 14 -7.59 6.96 -7.03
CA ARG A 14 -6.30 7.63 -6.86
C ARG A 14 -5.81 7.57 -5.42
N ASP A 15 -6.71 7.79 -4.46
CA ASP A 15 -6.37 7.76 -3.03
C ASP A 15 -5.89 6.36 -2.63
N LEU A 16 -6.61 5.32 -3.05
CA LEU A 16 -6.18 3.94 -2.83
C LEU A 16 -4.85 3.63 -3.52
N GLN A 17 -4.65 4.10 -4.76
CA GLN A 17 -3.37 3.92 -5.44
C GLN A 17 -2.21 4.58 -4.69
N GLN A 18 -2.40 5.78 -4.15
CA GLN A 18 -1.36 6.47 -3.38
C GLN A 18 -1.02 5.73 -2.09
N GLU A 19 -2.02 5.20 -1.37
CA GLU A 19 -1.78 4.39 -0.16
C GLU A 19 -0.99 3.13 -0.47
N LEU A 20 -1.31 2.44 -1.57
CA LEU A 20 -0.54 1.27 -2.02
C LEU A 20 0.90 1.65 -2.38
N LEU A 21 1.12 2.77 -3.06
CA LEU A 21 2.46 3.28 -3.37
C LEU A 21 3.25 3.62 -2.11
N ASN A 22 2.62 4.19 -1.09
CA ASN A 22 3.26 4.48 0.19
C ASN A 22 3.74 3.20 0.89
N VAL A 23 2.94 2.12 0.85
CA VAL A 23 3.33 0.80 1.39
C VAL A 23 4.53 0.23 0.63
N LEU A 24 4.53 0.28 -0.71
CA LEU A 24 5.68 -0.16 -1.52
C LEU A 24 6.93 0.67 -1.21
N GLY A 25 6.79 1.99 -1.11
CA GLY A 25 7.88 2.92 -0.79
C GLY A 25 8.48 2.67 0.59
N GLY A 26 7.64 2.42 1.61
CA GLY A 26 8.08 2.05 2.95
C GLY A 26 8.88 0.74 2.98
N ALA A 27 8.59 -0.19 2.06
CA ALA A 27 9.35 -1.42 1.88
C ALA A 27 10.54 -1.29 0.91
N HIS A 28 10.83 -0.07 0.42
CA HIS A 28 11.85 0.21 -0.60
C HIS A 28 11.64 -0.56 -1.92
N ILE A 29 10.39 -0.82 -2.31
CA ILE A 29 10.02 -1.49 -3.55
C ILE A 29 9.58 -0.45 -4.58
N GLN A 30 10.21 -0.48 -5.76
CA GLN A 30 9.75 0.29 -6.91
C GLN A 30 8.57 -0.41 -7.59
N PRO A 31 7.45 0.28 -7.86
CA PRO A 31 6.28 -0.31 -8.52
C PRO A 31 6.59 -0.79 -9.94
N ASP A 32 6.21 -2.03 -10.26
CA ASP A 32 6.31 -2.64 -11.59
C ASP A 32 4.92 -3.12 -12.07
N PRO A 33 4.34 -2.55 -13.13
CA PRO A 33 3.00 -2.94 -13.60
C PRO A 33 2.91 -4.40 -14.06
N LYS A 34 4.04 -5.09 -14.28
CA LYS A 34 4.07 -6.52 -14.65
C LYS A 34 4.01 -7.47 -13.45
N LYS A 35 4.17 -6.95 -12.23
CA LYS A 35 4.14 -7.77 -11.00
C LYS A 35 2.84 -7.55 -10.23
N THR A 36 2.18 -8.65 -9.89
CA THR A 36 0.87 -8.64 -9.23
C THR A 36 0.92 -8.92 -7.73
N ASP A 37 2.11 -9.21 -7.19
CA ASP A 37 2.33 -9.64 -5.81
C ASP A 37 3.15 -8.64 -4.97
N GLN A 38 3.37 -7.43 -5.50
CA GLN A 38 4.26 -6.43 -4.88
C GLN A 38 3.74 -5.93 -3.55
N LEU A 39 2.43 -5.76 -3.40
CA LEU A 39 1.82 -5.38 -2.12
C LEU A 39 2.08 -6.44 -1.06
N LEU A 40 1.83 -7.71 -1.39
CA LEU A 40 2.11 -8.82 -0.47
C LEU A 40 3.60 -8.90 -0.12
N THR A 41 4.47 -8.67 -1.10
CA THR A 41 5.92 -8.65 -0.91
C THR A 41 6.35 -7.51 0.01
N ALA A 42 5.81 -6.30 -0.17
CA ALA A 42 6.07 -5.15 0.69
C ALA A 42 5.64 -5.41 2.13
N LEU A 43 4.42 -5.93 2.33
CA LEU A 43 3.91 -6.24 3.67
C LEU A 43 4.77 -7.29 4.38
N ARG A 44 5.23 -8.32 3.66
CA ARG A 44 6.17 -9.32 4.21
C ARG A 44 7.50 -8.68 4.60
N ALA A 45 8.07 -7.84 3.73
CA ALA A 45 9.35 -7.16 4.01
C ALA A 45 9.24 -6.24 5.23
N LEU A 46 8.19 -5.43 5.30
CA LEU A 46 7.92 -4.54 6.44
C LEU A 46 7.79 -5.33 7.74
N LEU A 47 7.01 -6.42 7.73
CA LEU A 47 6.84 -7.27 8.91
C LEU A 47 8.15 -7.94 9.34
N LEU A 48 8.87 -8.57 8.41
CA LEU A 48 10.11 -9.31 8.68
C LEU A 48 11.29 -8.40 9.03
N SER A 49 11.27 -7.13 8.65
CA SER A 49 12.31 -6.15 9.01
C SER A 49 12.33 -5.79 10.49
N ARG A 50 11.24 -6.09 11.22
CA ARG A 50 11.07 -5.73 12.63
C ARG A 50 11.78 -6.74 13.52
N LYS A 51 12.37 -6.24 14.61
CA LYS A 51 13.04 -7.07 15.60
C LYS A 51 12.05 -7.94 16.39
N ASN A 52 10.87 -7.41 16.68
CA ASN A 52 9.77 -8.16 17.31
C ASN A 52 8.44 -7.82 16.61
N PRO A 53 8.17 -8.40 15.43
CA PRO A 53 7.13 -7.92 14.52
C PRO A 53 5.73 -7.80 15.14
N PHE A 54 5.36 -8.74 16.01
CA PHE A 54 4.05 -8.78 16.67
C PHE A 54 4.02 -8.02 18.00
N GLY A 55 5.17 -7.77 18.62
CA GLY A 55 5.25 -6.93 19.81
C GLY A 55 5.26 -5.45 19.47
N ASP A 56 6.01 -5.09 18.42
CA ASP A 56 6.25 -3.72 17.99
C ASP A 56 4.99 -3.10 17.34
N ILE A 57 4.13 -3.92 16.70
CA ILE A 57 2.92 -3.43 16.00
C ILE A 57 1.92 -2.70 16.90
N LYS A 58 1.97 -2.93 18.21
CA LYS A 58 1.14 -2.19 19.19
C LYS A 58 1.44 -0.69 19.24
N LEU A 59 2.61 -0.27 18.74
CA LEU A 59 3.04 1.12 18.74
C LEU A 59 2.71 1.85 17.42
N ASP A 60 2.20 1.14 16.42
CA ASP A 60 1.98 1.70 15.08
C ASP A 60 0.69 2.54 14.98
N GLY A 61 -0.20 2.47 15.99
CA GLY A 61 -1.46 3.23 16.03
C GLY A 61 -2.52 2.60 16.92
#